data_AF-A0A956QAK0-F1
#
_entry.id   AF-A0A956QAK0-F1
#
_cell.length_a   1.000
_cell.length_b   1.000
_cell.length_c   1.000
_cell.angle_alpha   90.00
_cell.angle_beta   90.00
_cell.angle_gamma   90.00
#
_symmetry.space_group_name_H-M   'P 1'
#
loop_
_entity.id
_entity.type
_entity.pdbx_description
1 polymer ?
#
loop_
_entity_poly.entity_id
_entity_poly.type
_entity_poly.pdbx_seq_one_letter_code
_entity_poly.pdbx_strand_id
1 'polypeptide(L)'
;MTNLLLRVPFFYRLFGPKDNSSSAARDRLKQALVGDRSTVAPALMECVQKDMEDVLKRYMVFREEQVEFRLREQDGEMLLSARVPVVRIHRQAQLPEEALRESKETQAIRPSEELRLKRRKLRKKRSRTHKSQGD
;
A
#
# COMPACT_ATOMS: atom_id res chain seq x y z
N MET A 1 45.91 -24.59 -11.16
CA MET A 1 44.80 -24.71 -10.19
C MET A 1 44.92 -23.57 -9.20
N THR A 2 43.94 -22.65 -9.18
CA THR A 2 43.51 -21.72 -8.10
C THR A 2 44.57 -20.81 -7.42
N ASN A 3 44.39 -19.52 -7.16
CA ASN A 3 43.29 -18.58 -7.33
C ASN A 3 43.89 -17.16 -7.18
N LEU A 4 43.40 -16.21 -7.95
CA LEU A 4 43.67 -14.78 -7.83
C LEU A 4 42.80 -14.23 -6.68
N LEU A 5 43.38 -13.60 -5.66
CA LEU A 5 42.62 -12.62 -4.86
C LEU A 5 43.57 -11.57 -4.28
N LEU A 6 43.32 -10.32 -4.67
CA LEU A 6 44.07 -9.13 -4.30
C LEU A 6 44.25 -9.01 -2.78
N ARG A 7 45.50 -9.01 -2.33
CA ARG A 7 45.91 -8.63 -0.98
C ARG A 7 45.97 -7.09 -0.93
N VAL A 8 44.84 -6.43 -0.65
CA VAL A 8 44.73 -4.97 -0.61
C VAL A 8 45.37 -4.43 0.70
N PRO A 9 46.58 -3.83 0.67
CA PRO A 9 47.29 -3.40 1.88
C PRO A 9 46.88 -2.01 2.37
N PHE A 10 45.90 -1.37 1.73
CA PHE A 10 45.49 0.01 2.02
C PHE A 10 44.67 0.13 3.32
N PHE A 11 43.83 -0.86 3.61
CA PHE A 11 42.90 -0.79 4.75
C PHE A 11 43.60 -0.91 6.11
N TYR A 12 44.70 -1.68 6.22
CA TYR A 12 45.41 -1.87 7.49
C TYR A 12 46.08 -0.60 8.04
N ARG A 13 46.33 0.42 7.21
CA ARG A 13 46.92 1.70 7.64
C ARG A 13 45.87 2.72 8.13
N LEU A 14 44.59 2.51 7.80
CA LEU A 14 43.47 3.34 8.27
C LEU A 14 42.89 2.88 9.63
N PHE A 15 43.27 1.68 10.10
CA PHE A 15 42.78 1.06 11.34
C PHE A 15 43.80 1.14 12.51
N GLY A 16 44.65 2.17 12.54
CA GLY A 16 45.59 2.43 13.65
C GLY A 16 44.92 2.99 14.93
N PRO A 17 45.60 2.98 16.10
CA PRO A 17 44.95 3.12 17.41
C PRO A 17 44.48 4.55 17.73
N LYS A 18 43.17 4.64 18.02
CA LYS A 18 42.41 5.61 18.86
C LYS A 18 42.95 7.04 19.01
N ASP A 19 42.44 7.92 18.14
CA ASP A 19 42.08 9.29 18.51
C ASP A 19 40.55 9.41 18.58
N ASN A 20 40.04 10.14 19.56
CA ASN A 20 38.61 10.37 19.78
C ASN A 20 37.91 10.97 18.54
N SER A 21 38.67 11.71 17.72
CA SER A 21 38.22 12.29 16.45
C SER A 21 37.96 11.22 15.38
N SER A 22 38.78 10.16 15.33
CA SER A 22 38.62 9.03 14.39
C SER A 22 37.34 8.25 14.71
N SER A 23 37.03 8.06 15.99
CA SER A 23 35.76 7.46 16.43
C SER A 23 34.54 8.28 15.97
N ALA A 24 34.55 9.59 16.23
CA ALA A 24 33.45 10.48 15.87
C ALA A 24 33.26 10.62 14.35
N ALA A 25 34.35 10.69 13.58
CA ALA A 25 34.30 10.69 12.12
C ALA A 25 33.75 9.37 11.56
N ARG A 26 34.10 8.25 12.19
CA ARG A 26 33.60 6.92 11.82
C ARG A 26 32.10 6.77 12.08
N ASP A 27 31.60 7.30 13.18
CA ASP A 27 30.15 7.24 13.47
C ASP A 27 29.33 8.15 12.54
N ARG A 28 29.83 9.33 12.18
CA ARG A 28 29.23 10.18 11.13
C ARG A 28 29.23 9.49 9.77
N LEU A 29 30.32 8.81 9.41
CA LEU A 29 30.41 8.06 8.15
C LEU A 29 29.46 6.86 8.13
N LYS A 30 29.29 6.14 9.25
CA LYS A 30 28.28 5.09 9.38
C LYS A 30 26.87 5.66 9.20
N GLN A 31 26.54 6.78 9.85
CA GLN A 31 25.24 7.44 9.68
C GLN A 31 24.99 7.86 8.22
N ALA A 32 26.00 8.47 7.58
CA ALA A 32 25.92 8.83 6.16
C ALA A 32 25.71 7.60 5.27
N LEU A 33 26.47 6.52 5.48
CA LEU A 33 26.37 5.28 4.69
C LEU A 33 25.05 4.52 4.91
N VAL A 34 24.48 4.55 6.12
CA VAL A 34 23.15 3.96 6.39
C VAL A 34 22.06 4.75 5.67
N GLY A 35 22.14 6.08 5.67
CA GLY A 35 21.23 6.94 4.92
C GLY A 35 21.36 6.81 3.41
N ASP A 36 22.59 6.68 2.91
CA ASP A 36 22.91 6.55 1.47
C ASP A 36 22.54 5.17 0.90
N ARG A 37 22.47 4.14 1.76
CA ARG A 37 22.04 2.78 1.37
C ARG A 37 20.56 2.48 1.64
N SER A 38 19.88 3.30 2.46
CA SER A 38 18.44 3.17 2.64
C SER A 38 17.73 3.83 1.47
N THR A 39 16.90 3.07 0.74
CA THR A 39 16.12 3.58 -0.39
C THR A 39 15.16 4.71 0.01
N VAL A 40 14.89 4.90 1.31
CA VAL A 40 14.05 5.97 1.89
C VAL A 40 14.59 6.46 3.23
N ALA A 41 14.61 7.78 3.43
CA ALA A 41 14.99 8.41 4.68
C ALA A 41 14.02 8.05 5.83
N PRO A 42 14.51 7.73 7.05
CA PRO A 42 13.65 7.31 8.17
C PRO A 42 12.51 8.30 8.48
N ALA A 43 12.81 9.61 8.46
CA ALA A 43 11.81 10.66 8.71
C ALA A 43 10.67 10.66 7.67
N LEU A 44 10.96 10.32 6.40
CA LEU A 44 9.93 10.20 5.38
C LEU A 44 9.02 8.99 5.66
N MET A 45 9.60 7.87 6.11
CA MET A 45 8.83 6.68 6.45
C MET A 45 7.86 6.96 7.60
N GLU A 46 8.30 7.68 8.63
CA GLU A 46 7.44 8.09 9.76
C GLU A 46 6.24 8.93 9.29
N CYS A 47 6.46 9.91 8.41
CA CYS A 47 5.38 10.71 7.84
C CYS A 47 4.37 9.85 7.06
N VAL A 48 4.86 8.95 6.21
CA VAL A 48 4.00 8.05 5.43
C VAL A 48 3.18 7.14 6.34
N GLN A 49 3.77 6.58 7.40
CA GLN A 49 3.05 5.74 8.35
C GLN A 49 1.90 6.48 8.99
N LYS A 50 2.16 7.70 9.50
CA LYS A 50 1.14 8.53 10.15
C LYS A 50 -0.01 8.88 9.22
N ASP A 51 0.29 9.32 8.01
CA ASP A 51 -0.74 9.67 7.03
C ASP A 51 -1.60 8.45 6.66
N MET A 52 -0.98 7.28 6.50
CA MET A 52 -1.71 6.04 6.22
C MET A 52 -2.57 5.58 7.39
N GLU A 53 -2.08 5.69 8.63
CA GLU A 53 -2.87 5.40 9.82
C GLU A 53 -4.11 6.31 9.89
N ASP A 54 -3.94 7.61 9.69
CA ASP A 54 -5.05 8.57 9.72
C ASP A 54 -6.08 8.29 8.63
N VAL A 55 -5.64 7.87 7.45
CA VAL A 55 -6.53 7.42 6.36
C VAL A 55 -7.29 6.16 6.79
N LEU A 56 -6.60 5.14 7.31
CA LEU A 56 -7.19 3.87 7.69
C LEU A 56 -8.22 4.01 8.82
N LYS A 57 -7.99 4.91 9.80
CA LYS A 57 -8.92 5.19 10.92
C LYS A 57 -10.31 5.61 10.45
N ARG A 58 -10.42 6.20 9.26
CA ARG A 58 -11.73 6.58 8.68
C ARG A 58 -12.58 5.37 8.28
N TYR A 59 -11.95 4.23 7.97
CA TYR A 59 -12.61 3.07 7.39
C TYR A 59 -12.64 1.85 8.34
N MET A 60 -11.80 1.82 9.35
CA MET A 60 -11.66 0.67 10.25
C MET A 60 -11.10 1.07 11.62
N VAL A 61 -11.36 0.20 12.60
CA VAL A 61 -10.77 0.23 13.94
C VAL A 61 -9.72 -0.87 14.02
N PHE A 62 -8.50 -0.51 14.38
CA PHE A 62 -7.34 -1.41 14.49
C PHE A 62 -6.50 -1.02 15.71
N ARG A 63 -5.56 -1.89 16.08
CA ARG A 63 -4.60 -1.60 17.17
C ARG A 63 -3.39 -0.88 16.59
N GLU A 64 -3.32 0.42 16.80
CA GLU A 64 -2.31 1.32 16.21
C GLU A 64 -0.88 0.90 16.59
N GLU A 65 -0.67 0.46 17.84
CA GLU A 65 0.64 0.09 18.37
C GLU A 65 1.23 -1.17 17.72
N GLN A 66 0.43 -1.89 16.93
CA GLN A 66 0.78 -3.14 16.27
C GLN A 66 0.77 -3.02 14.75
N VAL A 67 0.59 -1.82 14.21
CA VAL A 67 0.71 -1.58 12.77
C VAL A 67 2.17 -1.59 12.38
N GLU A 68 2.49 -2.32 11.31
CA GLU A 68 3.84 -2.41 10.80
C GLU A 68 3.84 -2.15 9.29
N PHE A 69 4.60 -1.14 8.86
CA PHE A 69 4.85 -0.84 7.46
C PHE A 69 6.28 -1.22 7.09
N ARG A 70 6.46 -1.86 5.94
CA ARG A 70 7.76 -2.25 5.39
C ARG A 70 7.84 -1.87 3.94
N LEU A 71 8.84 -1.05 3.63
CA LEU A 71 9.19 -0.68 2.28
C LEU A 71 10.44 -1.46 1.85
N ARG A 72 10.39 -2.12 0.70
CA ARG A 72 11.51 -2.91 0.16
C ARG A 72 11.61 -2.71 -1.34
N GLU A 73 12.84 -2.68 -1.84
CA GLU A 73 13.11 -2.75 -3.26
C GLU A 73 13.07 -4.22 -3.70
N GLN A 74 12.29 -4.50 -4.74
CA GLN A 74 12.18 -5.82 -5.35
C GLN A 74 12.08 -5.64 -6.87
N ASP A 75 12.97 -6.27 -7.63
CA ASP A 75 12.98 -6.24 -9.10
C ASP A 75 13.03 -4.82 -9.70
N GLY A 76 13.68 -3.88 -9.01
CA GLY A 76 13.76 -2.47 -9.41
C GLY A 76 12.52 -1.64 -9.07
N GLU A 77 11.54 -2.23 -8.38
CA GLU A 77 10.33 -1.56 -7.91
C GLU A 77 10.33 -1.41 -6.39
N MET A 78 9.71 -0.34 -5.90
CA MET A 78 9.52 -0.11 -4.48
C MET A 78 8.18 -0.69 -4.01
N LEU A 79 8.24 -1.74 -3.21
CA LEU A 79 7.08 -2.42 -2.64
C LEU A 79 6.83 -1.95 -1.20
N LEU A 80 5.67 -1.33 -0.97
CA LEU A 80 5.16 -1.03 0.36
C LEU A 80 4.23 -2.15 0.82
N SER A 81 4.59 -2.82 1.91
CA SER A 81 3.78 -3.85 2.57
C SER A 81 3.38 -3.39 3.96
N ALA A 82 2.16 -3.73 4.39
CA ALA A 82 1.64 -3.35 5.69
C ALA A 82 0.97 -4.53 6.39
N ARG A 83 1.18 -4.64 7.70
CA ARG A 83 0.45 -5.54 8.59
C ARG A 83 -0.41 -4.69 9.52
N VAL A 84 -1.74 -4.80 9.37
CA VAL A 84 -2.71 -4.02 10.16
C VAL A 84 -3.63 -4.99 10.91
N PRO A 85 -3.53 -5.12 12.24
CA PRO A 85 -4.41 -5.98 13.02
C PRO A 85 -5.77 -5.30 13.22
N VAL A 86 -6.71 -5.64 12.33
CA VAL A 86 -8.06 -5.08 12.31
C VAL A 86 -8.90 -5.68 13.44
N VAL A 87 -9.55 -4.81 14.22
CA VAL A 87 -10.55 -5.19 15.23
C VAL A 87 -11.95 -5.19 14.61
N ARG A 88 -12.27 -4.15 13.83
CA ARG A 88 -13.59 -4.00 13.19
C ARG A 88 -13.49 -3.11 11.94
N ILE A 89 -14.29 -3.40 10.93
CA ILE A 89 -14.45 -2.55 9.73
C ILE A 89 -15.73 -1.71 9.87
N HIS A 90 -15.71 -0.45 9.43
CA HIS A 90 -16.88 0.41 9.41
C HIS A 90 -17.92 -0.08 8.40
N ARG A 91 -19.19 -0.09 8.81
CA ARG A 91 -20.32 -0.40 7.92
C ARG A 91 -20.72 0.85 7.13
N GLN A 92 -21.48 0.70 6.04
CA GLN A 92 -21.91 1.82 5.18
C GLN A 92 -22.33 3.10 5.94
N ALA A 93 -23.12 2.97 7.01
CA ALA A 93 -23.59 4.11 7.80
C ALA A 93 -22.48 4.91 8.52
N GLN A 94 -21.26 4.38 8.60
CA GLN A 94 -20.11 4.91 9.33
C GLN A 94 -18.97 5.32 8.40
N LEU A 95 -19.17 5.18 7.08
CA LEU A 95 -18.19 5.63 6.10
C LEU A 95 -18.26 7.15 5.94
N PRO A 96 -17.13 7.80 5.62
CA PRO A 96 -17.11 9.23 5.28
C PRO A 96 -18.05 9.53 4.10
N GLU A 97 -18.67 10.72 4.11
CA GLU A 97 -19.70 11.10 3.13
C GLU A 97 -19.22 11.01 1.68
N GLU A 98 -17.95 11.33 1.45
CA GLU A 98 -17.32 11.30 0.13
C GLU A 98 -17.37 9.90 -0.47
N ALA A 99 -17.01 8.88 0.31
CA ALA A 99 -17.07 7.48 -0.11
C ALA A 99 -18.53 7.02 -0.37
N LEU A 100 -19.50 7.57 0.37
CA LEU A 100 -20.91 7.28 0.16
C LEU A 100 -21.46 7.91 -1.12
N ARG A 101 -21.01 9.11 -1.49
CA ARG A 101 -21.41 9.82 -2.72
C ARG A 101 -20.98 9.05 -3.97
N GLU A 102 -19.71 8.63 -4.04
CA GLU A 102 -19.19 7.84 -5.17
C GLU A 102 -19.99 6.54 -5.39
N SER A 103 -20.36 5.85 -4.31
CA SER A 103 -21.15 4.63 -4.37
C SER A 103 -22.56 4.86 -4.94
N LYS A 104 -23.19 6.00 -4.63
CA LYS A 104 -24.52 6.38 -5.10
C LYS A 104 -24.48 6.82 -6.56
N GLU A 105 -23.48 7.58 -6.97
CA GLU A 105 -23.32 8.06 -8.35
C GLU A 105 -23.04 6.91 -9.32
N THR A 106 -22.16 5.98 -8.94
CA THR A 106 -21.89 4.76 -9.73
C THR A 106 -23.15 3.90 -9.88
N GLN A 107 -23.97 3.83 -8.83
CA GLN A 107 -25.27 3.16 -8.85
C GLN A 107 -26.37 3.97 -9.53
N ALA A 108 -26.23 5.27 -9.80
CA ALA A 108 -27.25 6.05 -10.51
C ALA A 108 -27.10 5.93 -12.03
N ILE A 109 -25.89 5.69 -12.53
CA ILE A 109 -25.58 5.67 -13.97
C ILE A 109 -25.96 4.32 -14.63
N ARG A 110 -25.85 3.19 -13.92
CA ARG A 110 -26.06 1.83 -14.47
C ARG A 110 -27.49 1.21 -14.40
N PRO A 111 -28.41 1.54 -13.47
CA PRO A 111 -29.66 0.79 -13.32
C PRO A 111 -30.62 0.96 -14.49
N SER A 112 -30.55 2.09 -15.21
CA SER A 112 -31.53 2.42 -16.24
C SER A 112 -31.45 1.47 -17.44
N GLU A 113 -30.26 0.98 -17.80
CA GLU A 113 -30.08 0.05 -18.92
C GLU A 113 -30.46 -1.39 -18.57
N GLU A 114 -30.04 -1.90 -17.42
CA GLU A 114 -30.43 -3.26 -16.99
C GLU A 114 -31.93 -3.38 -16.75
N LEU A 115 -32.57 -2.38 -16.11
CA LEU A 115 -34.03 -2.36 -15.93
C LEU A 115 -34.74 -2.24 -17.29
N ARG A 116 -34.22 -1.43 -18.23
CA ARG A 116 -34.77 -1.34 -19.60
C ARG A 116 -34.67 -2.66 -20.34
N LEU A 117 -33.54 -3.37 -20.24
CA LEU A 117 -33.36 -4.66 -20.89
C LEU A 117 -34.26 -5.73 -20.27
N LYS A 118 -34.36 -5.75 -18.93
CA LYS A 118 -35.23 -6.66 -18.18
C LYS A 118 -36.70 -6.44 -18.52
N ARG A 119 -37.15 -5.17 -18.61
CA ARG A 119 -38.51 -4.80 -19.06
C ARG A 119 -38.75 -5.17 -20.52
N ARG A 120 -37.79 -4.94 -21.43
CA ARG A 120 -37.88 -5.38 -22.85
C ARG A 120 -38.00 -6.90 -22.99
N LYS A 121 -37.22 -7.67 -22.22
CA LYS A 121 -37.29 -9.15 -22.21
C LYS A 121 -38.62 -9.64 -21.64
N LEU A 122 -39.13 -9.02 -20.58
CA LEU A 122 -40.44 -9.36 -20.00
C LEU A 122 -41.58 -9.12 -20.99
N ARG A 123 -41.53 -7.99 -21.72
CA ARG A 123 -42.54 -7.62 -22.71
C ARG A 123 -42.59 -8.60 -23.89
N LYS A 124 -41.42 -9.08 -24.36
CA LYS A 124 -41.32 -10.13 -25.40
C LYS A 124 -41.78 -11.51 -24.93
N LYS A 125 -41.63 -11.82 -23.63
CA LYS A 125 -42.09 -13.10 -23.06
C LYS A 125 -43.63 -13.13 -22.98
N ARG A 126 -44.26 -12.04 -22.52
CA ARG A 126 -45.73 -11.93 -22.43
C ARG A 126 -46.43 -11.92 -23.80
N SER A 127 -45.80 -11.39 -24.83
CA SER A 127 -46.36 -11.42 -26.20
C SER A 127 -46.29 -12.79 -26.89
N ARG A 128 -45.43 -13.71 -26.40
CA ARG A 128 -45.34 -15.08 -26.94
C ARG A 128 -46.38 -16.02 -26.31
N THR A 129 -46.78 -15.79 -25.07
CA THR A 129 -47.78 -16.62 -24.37
C THR A 129 -49.21 -16.39 -24.88
N HIS A 130 -49.55 -15.19 -25.36
CA HIS A 130 -50.88 -14.93 -25.92
C HIS A 130 -51.09 -15.47 -27.36
N LYS A 131 -50.03 -15.89 -28.06
CA LYS A 131 -50.12 -16.39 -29.45
C LYS A 131 -50.20 -17.92 -29.55
N SER A 132 -50.16 -18.65 -28.43
CA SER A 132 -50.26 -20.13 -28.40
C SER A 132 -51.59 -20.66 -27.86
N GLN A 133 -52.60 -19.80 -27.70
CA GLN A 133 -53.94 -20.17 -27.21
C GLN A 133 -55.06 -19.74 -28.19
N GLY A 134 -54.71 -19.42 -29.43
CA GLY A 134 -55.67 -19.11 -30.49
C GLY A 134 -55.30 -19.88 -31.74
N ASP A 135 -55.46 -21.19 -31.67
CA ASP A 135 -55.69 -22.13 -32.78
C ASP A 135 -56.77 -23.11 -32.31
#